data_AF-A0A8S2Z6S5-F1
#
_entry.id   AF-A0A8S2Z6S5-F1
#
_cell.length_a   1.000
_cell.length_b   1.000
_cell.length_c   1.000
_cell.angle_alpha   90.00
_cell.angle_beta   90.00
_cell.angle_gamma   90.00
#
_symmetry.space_group_name_H-M   'P 1'
#
loop_
_entity.id
_entity.type
_entity.pdbx_description
1 polymer ?
#
loop_
_entity_poly.entity_id
_entity_poly.type
_entity_poly.pdbx_seq_one_letter_code
_entity_poly.pdbx_strand_id
1 'polypeptide(L)' 'TDQYFDPKERCIEKGKRLHIQIISGQHIAKENSIDDRDISDPYVKVCTYGIDCDYNEHRTPTIRNNGLNPIWDYKIAMDI' A
#
# COMPACT_ATOMS: atom_id res chain seq x y z
N THR A 1 -21.77 -16.81 -22.84
CA THR A 1 -22.61 -17.00 -21.64
C THR A 1 -21.92 -16.26 -20.52
N ASP A 2 -22.51 -15.18 -20.04
CA ASP A 2 -21.95 -14.43 -18.92
C ASP A 2 -22.04 -15.30 -17.67
N GLN A 3 -20.88 -15.70 -17.15
CA GLN A 3 -20.79 -16.36 -15.86
C GLN A 3 -21.28 -15.39 -14.79
N TYR A 4 -22.31 -15.80 -14.06
CA TYR A 4 -22.79 -15.07 -12.89
C TYR A 4 -21.67 -15.02 -11.84
N PHE A 5 -21.28 -13.81 -11.45
CA PHE A 5 -20.25 -13.59 -10.43
C PHE A 5 -20.93 -13.46 -9.06
N ASP A 6 -20.73 -14.44 -8.18
CA ASP A 6 -21.11 -14.33 -6.77
C ASP A 6 -19.92 -13.82 -5.94
N PRO A 7 -19.96 -12.58 -5.41
CA PRO A 7 -18.89 -12.01 -4.62
C PRO A 7 -18.67 -12.72 -3.26
N LYS A 8 -19.55 -13.65 -2.86
CA LYS A 8 -19.45 -14.43 -1.62
C LYS A 8 -18.99 -15.88 -1.86
N GLU A 9 -18.89 -16.32 -3.12
CA GLU A 9 -18.37 -17.67 -3.41
C GLU A 9 -16.87 -17.75 -3.09
N ARG A 10 -16.45 -18.92 -2.60
CA ARG A 10 -15.04 -19.21 -2.29
C ARG A 10 -14.19 -19.00 -3.54
N CYS A 11 -13.15 -18.17 -3.47
CA CYS A 11 -12.34 -17.81 -4.63
C CYS A 11 -11.73 -19.05 -5.30
N ILE A 12 -12.28 -19.41 -6.46
CA ILE A 12 -11.97 -20.66 -7.16
C ILE A 12 -10.68 -20.54 -7.97
N GLU A 13 -10.29 -19.34 -8.41
CA GLU A 13 -8.99 -19.09 -9.04
C GLU A 13 -8.46 -17.72 -8.62
N LYS A 14 -7.21 -17.67 -8.12
CA LYS A 14 -6.51 -16.41 -7.90
C LYS A 14 -6.25 -15.75 -9.26
N GLY A 15 -6.62 -14.48 -9.41
CA GLY A 15 -6.63 -13.78 -10.69
C GLY A 15 -5.24 -13.44 -11.24
N LYS A 16 -4.94 -12.14 -11.32
CA LYS A 16 -3.66 -11.63 -11.83
C LYS A 16 -2.70 -11.37 -10.67
N ARG A 17 -1.40 -11.44 -10.97
CA ARG A 17 -0.35 -11.08 -10.01
C ARG A 17 0.03 -9.61 -10.15
N LEU A 18 -0.17 -8.84 -9.09
CA LEU A 18 0.20 -7.43 -9.02
C LEU A 18 1.56 -7.27 -8.34
N HIS A 19 2.49 -6.59 -9.02
CA HIS A 19 3.80 -6.22 -8.49
C HIS A 19 3.86 -4.71 -8.29
N ILE A 20 4.11 -4.27 -7.06
CA ILE A 20 4.26 -2.86 -6.70
C ILE A 20 5.68 -2.64 -6.17
N GLN A 21 6.37 -1.65 -6.69
CA GLN A 21 7.63 -1.15 -6.13
C GLN A 21 7.43 0.25 -5.60
N ILE A 22 7.55 0.40 -4.28
CA ILE A 22 7.54 1.68 -3.60
C ILE A 22 8.97 2.19 -3.60
N ILE A 23 9.28 3.07 -4.55
CA ILE A 23 10.64 3.57 -4.75
C ILE A 23 10.95 4.64 -3.70
N SER A 24 10.18 5.73 -3.69
CA SER A 24 10.44 6.91 -2.87
C SER A 24 9.19 7.77 -2.68
N GLY A 25 9.28 8.75 -1.77
CA GLY A 25 8.30 9.83 -1.58
C GLY A 25 8.95 11.18 -1.82
N GLN A 26 8.14 12.22 -1.97
CA GLN A 26 8.58 13.58 -2.25
C GLN A 26 7.67 14.56 -1.50
N HIS A 27 8.26 15.54 -0.80
CA HIS A 27 7.54 16.63 -0.14
C HIS A 27 6.33 16.17 0.69
N ILE A 28 6.52 15.19 1.56
CA ILE A 28 5.44 14.64 2.38
C ILE A 28 4.98 15.71 3.36
N ALA A 29 3.70 16.06 3.26
CA ALA A 29 3.09 17.05 4.12
C ALA A 29 3.13 16.56 5.57
N LYS A 30 3.44 17.50 6.44
CA LYS A 30 3.37 17.33 7.88
C LYS A 30 1.99 17.74 8.36
N GLU A 31 1.46 17.04 9.35
CA GLU A 31 0.21 17.46 9.99
C GLU A 31 0.42 18.78 10.74
N ASN A 32 -0.54 19.70 10.65
CA ASN A 32 -0.47 21.03 11.27
C ASN A 32 -0.36 20.99 12.81
N SER A 33 -0.68 19.85 13.42
CA SER A 33 -0.60 19.60 14.86
C SER A 33 0.82 19.29 15.35
N ILE A 34 1.77 19.05 14.44
CA ILE A 34 3.14 18.65 14.78
C ILE A 34 4.04 19.88 14.80
N ASP A 35 4.81 20.07 15.89
CA ASP A 35 5.77 21.18 16.07
C ASP A 35 6.64 21.36 14.83
N ASP A 36 6.67 22.54 14.21
CA ASP A 36 7.45 22.90 13.01
C ASP A 36 8.89 22.36 12.97
N ARG A 37 9.54 22.16 14.12
CA ARG A 37 10.90 21.61 14.21
C ARG A 37 10.99 20.09 14.04
N ASP A 38 9.89 19.38 14.21
CA ASP A 38 9.82 17.94 14.05
C ASP A 38 9.92 17.53 12.57
N ILE A 39 10.51 16.38 12.28
CA ILE A 39 10.61 15.88 10.91
C ILE A 39 9.79 14.61 10.83
N SER A 40 8.93 14.52 9.82
CA SER A 40 8.07 13.35 9.64
C SER A 40 8.89 12.06 9.50
N ASP A 41 8.35 11.01 10.10
CA ASP A 41 8.81 9.62 10.03
C ASP A 41 7.89 8.82 9.06
N PRO A 42 7.99 9.00 7.73
CA PRO A 42 7.01 8.46 6.81
C PRO A 42 7.13 6.94 6.61
N TYR A 43 5.98 6.32 6.35
CA TYR A 43 5.85 4.97 5.82
C TYR A 43 4.71 4.96 4.79
N VAL A 44 4.67 3.92 3.96
CA VAL A 44 3.60 3.71 2.97
C VAL A 44 2.84 2.45 3.33
N LYS A 45 1.51 2.56 3.29
CA LYS A 45 0.58 1.43 3.42
C LYS A 45 -0.05 1.17 2.05
N VAL A 46 -0.03 -0.08 1.61
CA VAL A 46 -0.67 -0.53 0.37
C VAL A 46 -1.77 -1.49 0.73
N CYS A 47 -3.00 -1.18 0.33
CA CYS A 47 -4.16 -2.02 0.55
C CYS A 47 -4.87 -2.30 -0.77
N THR A 48 -5.33 -3.54 -0.95
CA THR A 48 -6.29 -3.89 -2.01
C THR A 48 -7.66 -4.11 -1.38
N TYR A 49 -8.69 -3.69 -2.11
CA TYR A 49 -10.09 -3.83 -1.69
C TYR A 49 -10.88 -4.42 -2.87
N GLY A 50 -11.77 -5.36 -2.57
CA GLY A 50 -12.51 -6.14 -3.55
C GLY A 50 -13.43 -7.12 -2.85
N ILE A 51 -13.55 -8.34 -3.39
CA ILE A 51 -14.11 -9.47 -2.64
C ILE A 51 -13.17 -9.83 -1.48
N ASP A 52 -13.68 -10.55 -0.48
CA ASP A 52 -12.93 -10.79 0.76
C ASP A 52 -11.57 -11.48 0.53
N CYS A 53 -11.41 -12.26 -0.54
CA CYS A 53 -10.13 -12.89 -0.85
C CYS A 53 -9.12 -11.98 -1.54
N ASP A 54 -9.56 -10.84 -2.08
CA ASP A 54 -8.70 -9.83 -2.71
C ASP A 54 -8.13 -8.87 -1.67
N TYR A 55 -8.67 -8.84 -0.45
CA TYR A 55 -8.21 -7.95 0.59
C TYR A 55 -6.79 -8.34 1.04
N ASN A 56 -5.84 -7.45 0.77
CA ASN A 56 -4.46 -7.54 1.23
C ASN A 56 -4.04 -6.21 1.83
N GLU A 57 -3.16 -6.26 2.82
CA GLU A 57 -2.61 -5.09 3.49
C GLU A 57 -1.10 -5.27 3.69
N HIS A 58 -0.33 -4.32 3.19
CA HIS A 58 1.13 -4.28 3.31
C HIS A 58 1.59 -2.92 3.81
N ARG A 59 2.73 -2.90 4.52
CA ARG A 59 3.32 -1.69 5.07
C ARG A 59 4.83 -1.69 4.83
N THR A 60 5.38 -0.57 4.41
CA THR A 60 6.84 -0.38 4.34
C THR A 60 7.42 -0.14 5.75
N PRO A 61 8.74 -0.30 5.91
CA PRO A 61 9.44 0.26 7.06
C PRO A 61 9.25 1.78 7.13
N THR A 62 9.22 2.28 8.35
CA THR A 62 9.26 3.73 8.59
C THR A 62 10.67 4.25 8.32
N ILE A 63 10.79 5.32 7.54
CA ILE A 63 12.04 6.06 7.39
C ILE A 63 12.02 7.19 8.42
N ARG A 64 13.06 7.26 9.27
CA ARG A 64 13.13 8.27 10.32
C ARG A 64 13.57 9.62 9.79
N ASN A 65 12.95 10.69 10.29
CA ASN A 65 13.29 12.09 10.10
C ASN A 65 13.56 12.44 8.63
N ASN A 66 12.72 11.97 7.71
CA ASN A 66 12.88 12.25 6.29
C ASN A 66 11.52 12.39 5.59
N GLY A 67 10.87 13.55 5.77
CA GLY A 67 9.66 13.91 5.03
C GLY A 67 9.91 14.48 3.63
N LEU A 68 11.14 14.89 3.29
CA LEU A 68 11.42 15.58 2.04
C LEU A 68 11.56 14.61 0.86
N ASN A 69 12.35 13.54 1.02
CA ASN A 69 12.66 12.58 -0.04
C ASN A 69 13.00 11.17 0.50
N PRO A 70 12.10 10.52 1.26
CA PRO A 70 12.33 9.16 1.75
C PRO A 70 12.46 8.18 0.58
N ILE A 71 13.36 7.21 0.71
CA ILE A 71 13.53 6.08 -0.22
C ILE A 71 13.21 4.81 0.54
N TRP A 72 12.29 4.00 0.00
CA TRP A 72 11.93 2.70 0.56
C TRP A 72 12.52 1.53 -0.23
N ASP A 73 12.60 1.66 -1.56
CA ASP A 73 12.92 0.57 -2.49
C ASP A 73 12.26 -0.77 -2.09
N TYR A 74 10.96 -0.71 -1.78
CA TYR A 74 10.24 -1.81 -1.17
C TYR A 74 9.30 -2.47 -2.18
N LYS A 75 9.46 -3.78 -2.38
CA LYS A 75 8.69 -4.55 -3.36
C LYS A 75 7.60 -5.36 -2.67
N ILE A 76 6.40 -5.31 -3.24
CA ILE A 76 5.23 -6.06 -2.82
C ILE A 76 4.73 -6.86 -4.02
N ALA A 77 4.33 -8.10 -3.78
CA ALA A 77 3.62 -8.90 -4.76
C ALA A 77 2.40 -9.53 -4.09
N MET A 78 1.24 -9.44 -4.74
CA MET A 78 0.00 -10.03 -4.28
C MET A 78 -0.81 -10.55 -5.46
N ASP A 79 -1.67 -11.52 -5.18
CA ASP A 79 -2.62 -12.04 -6.16
C ASP A 79 -3.97 -11.35 -5.93
N ILE A 80 -4.59 -10.91 -7.02
CA ILE A 80 -5.94 -10.33 -7.10
C ILE A 80 -6.65 -10.99 -8.27
#